data_AF-A0A226QTG7-F1
#
_entry.id   AF-A0A226QTG7-F1
#
_cell.length_a   1.000
_cell.length_b   1.000
_cell.length_c   1.000
_cell.angle_alpha   90.00
_cell.angle_beta   90.00
_cell.angle_gamma   90.00
#
_symmetry.space_group_name_H-M   'P 1'
#
loop_
_entity.id
_entity.type
_entity.pdbx_description
1 polymer ?
#
loop_
_entity_poly.entity_id
_entity_poly.type
_entity_poly.pdbx_seq_one_letter_code
_entity_poly.pdbx_strand_id
1 'polypeptide(L)'
;MSGQISSLRVRVRKEYLPFYKDLLKRKIFKEHNEFFTFCCTVGRDLFEKENKLSLVELCQAYTFSEYQKTVLKCLAYEKTKQILDGKELFLKAEQLADLGFTYLIENVLKDFVLINEQGEVSLNPGKEMDVQLALSRFVSQKFVTVPF
;
A
#
# COMPACT_ATOMS: atom_id res chain seq x y z
N MET A 1 -15.13 -13.57 -19.53
CA MET A 1 -15.49 -12.66 -18.41
C MET A 1 -14.31 -11.76 -18.03
N SER A 2 -13.65 -11.11 -19.01
CA SER A 2 -12.39 -10.35 -18.80
C SER A 2 -12.56 -8.82 -18.89
N GLY A 3 -13.75 -8.33 -19.25
CA GLY A 3 -13.99 -6.91 -19.53
C GLY A 3 -14.21 -5.99 -18.32
N GLN A 4 -14.48 -6.54 -17.12
CA GLN A 4 -14.81 -5.71 -15.94
C GLN A 4 -13.59 -5.25 -15.12
N ILE A 5 -12.42 -5.90 -15.26
CA ILE A 5 -11.23 -5.56 -14.48
C ILE A 5 -10.37 -4.48 -15.18
N SER A 6 -10.43 -4.39 -16.51
CA SER A 6 -9.55 -3.49 -17.29
C SER A 6 -9.83 -2.00 -17.10
N SER A 7 -11.01 -1.62 -16.61
CA SER A 7 -11.38 -0.22 -16.32
C SER A 7 -11.38 0.13 -14.83
N LEU A 8 -11.14 -0.85 -13.95
CA LEU A 8 -11.18 -0.65 -12.51
C LEU A 8 -9.94 0.13 -12.05
N ARG A 9 -10.15 1.28 -11.41
CA ARG A 9 -9.09 2.12 -10.85
C ARG A 9 -8.88 1.79 -9.38
N VAL A 10 -7.62 1.63 -8.99
CA VAL A 10 -7.18 1.51 -7.60
C VAL A 10 -6.79 2.89 -7.11
N ARG A 11 -7.24 3.25 -5.91
CA ARG A 11 -7.13 4.60 -5.36
C ARG A 11 -6.39 4.63 -4.03
N VAL A 12 -5.87 5.80 -3.70
CA VAL A 12 -5.23 6.10 -2.41
C VAL A 12 -5.64 7.49 -1.94
N ARG A 13 -5.36 7.83 -0.67
CA ARG A 13 -5.50 9.22 -0.20
C ARG A 13 -4.70 10.16 -1.10
N LYS A 14 -5.29 11.31 -1.42
CA LYS A 14 -4.65 12.35 -2.23
C LYS A 14 -3.27 12.70 -1.68
N GLU A 15 -3.17 12.80 -0.37
CA GLU A 15 -1.98 13.14 0.40
C GLU A 15 -0.83 12.14 0.21
N TYR A 16 -1.13 10.90 -0.17
CA TYR A 16 -0.12 9.83 -0.31
C TYR A 16 0.46 9.72 -1.72
N LEU A 17 -0.24 10.27 -2.73
CA LEU A 17 0.14 10.14 -4.13
C LEU A 17 1.56 10.65 -4.43
N PRO A 18 2.05 11.77 -3.86
CA PRO A 18 3.41 12.23 -4.12
C PRO A 18 4.47 11.21 -3.67
N PHE A 19 4.31 10.60 -2.50
CA PHE A 19 5.21 9.56 -2.01
C PHE A 19 5.27 8.37 -2.95
N TYR A 20 4.12 7.87 -3.42
CA TYR A 20 4.08 6.80 -4.42
C TYR A 20 4.88 7.17 -5.69
N LYS A 21 4.75 8.41 -6.18
CA LYS A 21 5.52 8.89 -7.35
C LYS A 21 7.01 8.97 -7.07
N ASP A 22 7.41 9.42 -5.87
CA ASP A 22 8.82 9.49 -5.46
C ASP A 22 9.47 8.11 -5.45
N LEU A 23 8.79 7.09 -4.92
CA LEU A 23 9.31 5.72 -4.88
C LEU A 23 9.63 5.17 -6.28
N LEU A 24 8.76 5.43 -7.26
CA LEU A 24 8.99 5.00 -8.65
C LEU A 24 10.11 5.80 -9.31
N LYS A 25 10.08 7.13 -9.17
CA LYS A 25 11.10 8.02 -9.74
C LYS A 25 12.51 7.65 -9.26
N ARG A 26 12.61 7.24 -7.99
CA ARG A 26 13.86 6.87 -7.33
C ARG A 26 14.16 5.36 -7.41
N LYS A 27 13.35 4.60 -8.16
CA LYS A 27 13.52 3.16 -8.40
C LYS A 27 13.59 2.33 -7.11
N ILE A 28 12.88 2.77 -6.08
CA ILE A 28 12.72 2.01 -4.83
C ILE A 28 11.74 0.85 -5.07
N PHE A 29 10.67 1.14 -5.81
CA PHE A 29 9.76 0.16 -6.39
C PHE A 29 9.69 0.39 -7.90
N LYS A 30 9.35 -0.65 -8.67
CA LYS A 30 9.21 -0.56 -10.12
C LYS A 30 7.85 -0.03 -10.53
N GLU A 31 6.82 -0.40 -9.78
CA GLU A 31 5.43 -0.08 -10.09
C GLU A 31 4.64 0.30 -8.83
N HIS A 32 3.57 1.07 -9.00
CA HIS A 32 2.73 1.53 -7.87
C HIS A 32 2.05 0.37 -7.13
N ASN A 33 1.67 -0.69 -7.86
CA ASN A 33 1.04 -1.89 -7.31
C ASN A 33 1.94 -2.65 -6.32
N GLU A 34 3.26 -2.57 -6.43
CA GLU A 34 4.22 -3.27 -5.56
C GLU A 34 4.17 -2.67 -4.16
N PHE A 35 4.38 -1.35 -4.05
CA PHE A 35 4.31 -0.67 -2.77
C PHE A 35 2.89 -0.66 -2.19
N PHE A 36 1.87 -0.57 -3.06
CA PHE A 36 0.47 -0.68 -2.63
C PHE A 36 0.18 -2.04 -1.99
N THR A 37 0.60 -3.14 -2.63
CA THR A 37 0.42 -4.50 -2.09
C THR A 37 1.18 -4.66 -0.77
N PHE A 38 2.38 -4.08 -0.66
CA PHE A 38 3.12 -4.03 0.59
C PHE A 38 2.37 -3.26 1.69
N CYS A 39 1.76 -2.12 1.37
CA CYS A 39 0.92 -1.40 2.32
C CYS A 39 -0.27 -2.27 2.78
N CYS A 40 -0.93 -3.00 1.87
CA CYS A 40 -2.02 -3.92 2.24
C CYS A 40 -1.57 -4.98 3.26
N THR A 41 -0.39 -5.57 3.08
CA THR A 41 0.11 -6.60 4.00
C THR A 41 0.43 -6.02 5.37
N VAL A 42 0.95 -4.79 5.45
CA VAL A 42 1.16 -4.07 6.72
C VAL A 42 -0.16 -3.73 7.40
N GLY A 43 -1.16 -3.31 6.63
CA GLY A 43 -2.48 -2.94 7.15
C GLY A 43 -3.31 -4.08 7.70
N ARG A 44 -2.94 -5.34 7.41
CA ARG A 44 -3.72 -6.53 7.80
C ARG A 44 -3.94 -6.65 9.31
N ASP A 45 -3.01 -6.21 10.14
CA ASP A 45 -3.11 -6.40 11.60
C ASP A 45 -3.72 -5.17 12.30
N LEU A 46 -4.10 -4.15 11.52
CA LEU A 46 -4.57 -2.87 12.04
C LEU A 46 -6.11 -2.82 12.11
N PHE A 47 -6.61 -2.02 13.07
CA PHE A 47 -8.02 -1.76 13.23
C PHE A 47 -8.48 -0.72 12.21
N GLU A 48 -9.59 -1.03 11.53
CA GLU A 48 -10.23 -0.12 10.59
C GLU A 48 -10.87 1.04 11.37
N LYS A 49 -10.49 2.26 11.00
CA LYS A 49 -11.24 3.46 11.39
C LYS A 49 -12.03 3.93 10.18
N GLU A 50 -13.33 4.12 10.35
CA GLU A 50 -14.15 4.77 9.34
C GLU A 50 -13.77 6.24 9.25
N ASN A 51 -12.94 6.59 8.26
CA ASN A 51 -12.69 7.97 7.89
C ASN A 51 -13.18 8.20 6.46
N LYS A 52 -13.91 9.28 6.25
CA LYS A 52 -14.18 9.78 4.89
C LYS A 52 -12.88 10.38 4.36
N LEU A 53 -12.25 9.67 3.44
CA LEU A 53 -10.97 10.05 2.84
C LEU A 53 -11.18 10.58 1.42
N SER A 54 -10.42 11.62 1.06
CA SER A 54 -10.36 12.10 -0.32
C SER A 54 -9.45 11.18 -1.11
N LEU A 55 -10.04 10.32 -1.94
CA LEU A 55 -9.32 9.33 -2.73
C LEU A 55 -9.05 9.84 -4.15
N VAL A 56 -7.84 9.56 -4.64
CA VAL A 56 -7.42 9.81 -6.02
C VAL A 56 -6.93 8.52 -6.67
N GLU A 57 -7.00 8.46 -7.99
CA GLU A 57 -6.46 7.32 -8.74
C GLU A 57 -4.95 7.19 -8.55
N LEU A 58 -4.51 5.96 -8.24
CA LEU A 58 -3.11 5.55 -8.22
C LEU A 58 -2.73 4.82 -9.50
N CYS A 59 -3.45 3.76 -9.85
CA CYS A 59 -3.19 2.94 -11.02
C CYS A 59 -4.41 2.11 -11.44
N GLN A 60 -4.28 1.39 -12.55
CA GLN A 60 -5.29 0.46 -13.05
C GLN A 60 -5.16 -0.91 -12.39
N ALA A 61 -6.28 -1.54 -12.04
CA ALA A 61 -6.32 -2.85 -11.40
C ALA A 61 -5.66 -3.96 -12.25
N TYR A 62 -5.71 -3.85 -13.59
CA TYR A 62 -5.06 -4.83 -14.48
C TYR A 62 -3.53 -4.85 -14.35
N THR A 63 -2.92 -3.80 -13.78
CA THR A 63 -1.47 -3.75 -13.55
C THR A 63 -1.03 -4.72 -12.47
N PHE A 64 -1.93 -5.16 -11.59
CA PHE A 64 -1.61 -6.14 -10.55
C PHE A 64 -1.37 -7.52 -11.18
N SER A 65 -0.24 -8.14 -10.82
CA SER A 65 0.04 -9.53 -11.19
C SER A 65 -0.94 -10.49 -10.52
N GLU A 66 -1.09 -11.70 -11.07
CA GLU A 66 -1.94 -12.75 -10.45
C GLU A 66 -1.47 -13.11 -9.03
N TYR A 67 -0.16 -13.06 -8.78
CA TYR A 67 0.38 -13.23 -7.43
C TYR A 67 -0.11 -12.13 -6.48
N GLN A 68 0.02 -10.86 -6.87
CA GLN A 68 -0.47 -9.74 -6.06
C GLN A 68 -1.98 -9.83 -5.82
N LYS A 69 -2.78 -10.14 -6.84
CA LYS A 69 -4.23 -10.35 -6.68
C LYS A 69 -4.54 -11.48 -5.70
N THR A 70 -3.77 -12.56 -5.74
CA THR A 70 -3.91 -13.68 -4.79
C THR A 70 -3.61 -13.22 -3.36
N VAL A 71 -2.53 -12.47 -3.16
CA VAL A 71 -2.21 -11.87 -1.85
C VAL A 71 -3.36 -10.99 -1.36
N LEU A 72 -3.88 -10.09 -2.19
CA LEU A 72 -5.01 -9.23 -1.82
C LEU A 72 -6.26 -10.04 -1.44
N LYS A 73 -6.56 -11.11 -2.19
CA LYS A 73 -7.70 -12.01 -1.89
C LYS A 73 -7.53 -12.69 -0.54
N CYS A 74 -6.32 -13.19 -0.23
CA CYS A 74 -6.02 -13.79 1.06
C CYS A 74 -6.20 -12.81 2.22
N LEU A 75 -5.65 -11.59 2.10
CA LEU A 75 -5.78 -10.54 3.11
C LEU A 75 -7.23 -10.12 3.32
N ALA A 76 -7.99 -9.96 2.24
CA ALA A 76 -9.41 -9.64 2.30
C ALA A 76 -10.19 -10.75 3.00
N TYR A 77 -9.98 -12.01 2.62
CA TYR A 77 -10.63 -13.17 3.23
C TYR A 77 -10.31 -13.27 4.73
N GLU A 78 -9.07 -13.02 5.13
CA GLU A 78 -8.68 -13.06 6.54
C GLU A 78 -9.52 -12.09 7.39
N LYS A 79 -9.79 -10.89 6.86
CA LYS A 79 -10.59 -9.85 7.51
C LYS A 79 -12.10 -10.08 7.45
N THR A 80 -12.63 -10.46 6.29
CA THR A 80 -14.08 -10.50 6.04
C THR A 80 -14.67 -11.90 6.15
N LYS A 81 -13.83 -12.94 6.11
CA LYS A 81 -14.21 -14.35 5.93
C LYS A 81 -15.01 -14.62 4.65
N GLN A 82 -14.86 -13.76 3.64
CA GLN A 82 -15.53 -13.86 2.35
C GLN A 82 -14.53 -13.81 1.19
N ILE A 83 -14.78 -14.57 0.13
CA ILE A 83 -13.99 -14.53 -1.11
C ILE A 83 -14.47 -13.33 -1.92
N LEU A 84 -13.69 -12.24 -1.91
CA LEU A 84 -13.99 -11.04 -2.69
C LEU A 84 -13.29 -11.10 -4.07
N ASP A 85 -13.93 -10.48 -5.07
CA ASP A 85 -13.31 -10.29 -6.39
C ASP A 85 -13.64 -8.92 -6.99
N GLY A 86 -12.97 -8.58 -8.08
CA GLY A 86 -13.20 -7.36 -8.84
C GLY A 86 -13.22 -6.11 -7.97
N LYS A 87 -14.30 -5.33 -8.06
CA LYS A 87 -14.42 -4.05 -7.35
C LYS A 87 -14.37 -4.20 -5.82
N GLU A 88 -15.02 -5.21 -5.26
CA GLU A 88 -15.11 -5.40 -3.80
C GLU A 88 -13.74 -5.73 -3.20
N LEU A 89 -12.97 -6.57 -3.90
CA LEU A 89 -11.59 -6.87 -3.53
C LEU A 89 -10.74 -5.60 -3.45
N PHE A 90 -10.77 -4.77 -4.49
CA PHE A 90 -9.95 -3.57 -4.52
C PHE A 90 -10.44 -2.50 -3.55
N LEU A 91 -11.75 -2.37 -3.29
CA LEU A 91 -12.25 -1.51 -2.20
C LEU A 91 -11.67 -1.93 -0.85
N LYS A 92 -11.62 -3.24 -0.58
CA LYS A 92 -11.01 -3.74 0.66
C LYS A 92 -9.50 -3.52 0.69
N ALA A 93 -8.84 -3.73 -0.43
CA ALA A 93 -7.40 -3.49 -0.56
C ALA A 93 -7.05 -2.00 -0.36
N GLU A 94 -7.85 -1.06 -0.88
CA GLU A 94 -7.68 0.37 -0.66
C GLU A 94 -7.70 0.72 0.84
N GLN A 95 -8.62 0.13 1.61
CA GLN A 95 -8.68 0.31 3.07
C GLN A 95 -7.45 -0.26 3.79
N LEU A 96 -7.00 -1.45 3.40
CA LEU A 96 -5.81 -2.07 4.01
C LEU A 96 -4.53 -1.29 3.66
N ALA A 97 -4.38 -0.89 2.40
CA ALA A 97 -3.25 -0.08 1.95
C ALA A 97 -3.19 1.25 2.70
N ASP A 98 -4.34 1.86 2.93
CA ASP A 98 -4.45 3.10 3.68
C ASP A 98 -3.94 2.99 5.12
N LEU A 99 -4.39 1.96 5.84
CA LEU A 99 -3.94 1.67 7.20
C LEU A 99 -2.44 1.36 7.24
N GLY A 100 -1.97 0.51 6.31
CA GLY A 100 -0.56 0.14 6.24
C GLY A 100 0.34 1.30 5.89
N PHE A 101 -0.06 2.15 4.95
CA PHE A 101 0.69 3.37 4.61
C PHE A 101 0.78 4.29 5.81
N THR A 102 -0.34 4.55 6.50
CA THR A 102 -0.37 5.37 7.72
C THR A 102 0.63 4.83 8.75
N TYR A 103 0.57 3.53 9.04
CA TYR A 103 1.49 2.90 9.98
C TYR A 103 2.96 3.03 9.55
N LEU A 104 3.27 2.81 8.28
CA LEU A 104 4.63 2.92 7.77
C LEU A 104 5.17 4.33 7.95
N ILE A 105 4.39 5.36 7.60
CA ILE A 105 4.81 6.75 7.75
C ILE A 105 5.00 7.14 9.22
N GLU A 106 4.11 6.71 10.11
CA GLU A 106 4.16 7.10 11.52
C GLU A 106 5.24 6.35 12.32
N ASN A 107 5.58 5.12 11.93
CA ASN A 107 6.39 4.22 12.77
C ASN A 107 7.69 3.75 12.11
N VAL A 108 7.74 3.60 10.78
CA VAL A 108 8.87 2.97 10.08
C VAL A 108 9.67 3.99 9.28
N LEU A 109 8.98 4.94 8.66
CA LEU A 109 9.54 5.88 7.68
C LEU A 109 9.54 7.33 8.16
N LYS A 110 9.12 7.58 9.41
CA LYS A 110 8.94 8.92 9.97
C LYS A 110 10.12 9.86 9.73
N ASP A 111 11.34 9.36 9.89
CA ASP A 111 12.57 10.15 9.77
C ASP A 111 13.06 10.33 8.32
N PHE A 112 12.36 9.74 7.36
CA PHE A 112 12.76 9.75 5.94
C PHE A 112 11.75 10.47 5.05
N VAL A 113 10.62 10.93 5.60
CA VAL A 113 9.57 11.60 4.84
C VAL A 113 9.43 13.06 5.23
N LEU A 114 8.91 13.85 4.30
CA LEU A 114 8.49 15.22 4.51
C LEU A 114 6.96 15.26 4.40
N ILE A 115 6.32 15.89 5.39
CA ILE A 115 4.88 16.14 5.38
C ILE A 115 4.69 17.65 5.30
N ASN A 116 4.02 18.13 4.24
CA ASN A 116 3.77 19.56 4.07
C ASN A 116 2.53 20.02 4.87
N GLU A 117 2.22 21.31 4.81
CA GLU A 117 1.08 21.91 5.51
C GLU A 117 -0.28 21.34 5.06
N GLN A 118 -0.36 20.81 3.84
CA GLN A 118 -1.54 20.16 3.28
C GLN A 118 -1.62 18.66 3.65
N GLY A 119 -0.66 18.15 4.42
CA GLY A 119 -0.57 16.74 4.82
C GLY A 119 -0.01 15.82 3.75
N GLU A 120 0.43 16.35 2.61
CA GLU A 120 1.03 15.54 1.55
C GLU A 120 2.37 14.97 1.99
N VAL A 121 2.54 13.67 1.78
CA VAL A 121 3.73 12.93 2.15
C VAL A 121 4.63 12.79 0.93
N SER A 122 5.91 13.12 1.10
CA SER A 122 6.95 12.99 0.07
C SER A 122 8.22 12.40 0.66
N LEU A 123 9.06 11.80 -0.18
CA LEU A 123 10.32 11.23 0.28
C LEU A 123 11.38 12.33 0.40
N ASN A 124 12.10 12.39 1.53
CA ASN A 124 13.20 13.32 1.69
C ASN A 124 14.30 13.04 0.64
N PRO A 125 14.77 14.04 -0.15
CA PRO A 125 15.87 13.86 -1.09
C PRO A 125 17.12 13.24 -0.45
N GLY A 126 17.72 12.24 -1.11
CA GLY A 126 18.93 11.55 -0.61
C GLY A 126 18.68 10.43 0.41
N LYS A 127 17.42 10.15 0.76
CA LYS A 127 17.01 9.08 1.69
C LYS A 127 16.58 7.78 1.03
N GLU A 128 16.88 7.59 -0.25
CA GLU A 128 16.46 6.42 -1.04
C GLU A 128 16.94 5.11 -0.42
N MET A 129 18.26 5.02 -0.19
CA MET A 129 18.89 3.82 0.36
C MET A 129 18.45 3.57 1.81
N ASP A 130 18.30 4.63 2.59
CA ASP A 130 17.82 4.56 3.98
C ASP A 130 16.39 3.99 4.03
N VAL A 131 15.50 4.42 3.13
CA VAL A 131 14.14 3.88 3.05
C VAL A 131 14.13 2.43 2.60
N GLN A 132 14.89 2.05 1.58
CA GLN A 132 15.02 0.64 1.18
C GLN A 132 15.49 -0.23 2.34
N LEU A 133 16.49 0.24 3.10
CA LEU A 133 17.03 -0.46 4.25
C LEU A 133 16.00 -0.55 5.39
N ALA A 134 15.28 0.53 5.68
CA ALA A 134 14.24 0.57 6.71
C ALA A 134 13.10 -0.41 6.41
N LEU A 135 12.60 -0.41 5.17
CA LEU A 135 11.57 -1.35 4.72
C LEU A 135 12.07 -2.81 4.79
N SER A 136 13.30 -3.06 4.34
CA SER A 136 13.89 -4.41 4.38
C SER A 136 14.07 -4.92 5.81
N ARG A 137 14.52 -4.08 6.73
CA ARG A 137 14.65 -4.40 8.16
C ARG A 137 13.31 -4.68 8.80
N PHE A 138 12.31 -3.86 8.51
CA PHE A 138 10.94 -4.06 9.00
C PHE A 138 10.40 -5.44 8.59
N VAL A 139 10.56 -5.80 7.31
CA VAL A 139 10.16 -7.12 6.81
C VAL A 139 10.94 -8.23 7.50
N SER A 140 12.27 -8.11 7.58
CA SER A 140 13.13 -9.12 8.21
C SER A 140 12.76 -9.38 9.67
N GLN A 141 12.45 -8.34 10.45
CA GLN A 141 12.02 -8.48 11.84
C GLN A 141 10.68 -9.24 11.97
N LYS A 142 9.75 -9.03 11.03
CA LYS A 142 8.47 -9.76 10.98
C LYS A 142 8.63 -11.24 10.63
N PHE A 143 9.66 -11.61 9.86
CA PHE A 143 9.98 -13.01 9.56
C PHE A 143 10.50 -13.77 10.79
N VAL A 144 11.32 -13.12 11.63
CA VAL A 144 11.87 -13.76 12.85
C VAL A 144 10.77 -14.12 13.86
N THR A 145 9.64 -13.42 13.84
CA THR A 145 8.52 -13.64 14.77
C THR A 145 7.56 -14.79 14.41
N VAL A 146 7.80 -15.54 13.33
CA VAL A 146 6.97 -16.70 12.96
C VAL A 146 7.78 -17.98 13.17
N PRO A 147 7.57 -18.75 14.26
CA PRO A 147 8.12 -20.09 14.37
C PRO A 147 7.45 -20.98 13.32
N PHE A 148 8.25 -21.73 12.57
CA PHE A 148 7.80 -22.71 11.59
C PHE A 148 6.92 -23.79 12.22
#